data_AF-A0A3B9XV14-F1
#
_entry.id   AF-A0A3B9XV14-F1
#
_cell.length_a   1.000
_cell.length_b   1.000
_cell.length_c   1.000
_cell.angle_alpha   90.00
_cell.angle_beta   90.00
_cell.angle_gamma   90.00
#
_symmetry.space_group_name_H-M   'P 1'
#
loop_
_entity.id
_entity.type
_entity.pdbx_description
1 polymer ?
#
loop_
_entity_poly.entity_id
_entity_poly.type
_entity_poly.pdbx_seq_one_letter_code
_entity_poly.pdbx_strand_id
1 'polypeptide(L)' 'KASGGYPADARDFYKLHFICECDGKSKPAAGLETHQADFFAPDDLPPLSLGKNLEEDIQAAFVAASAEHPQTWFD' A
#
# COMPACT_ATOMS: atom_id res chain seq x y z
N LYS A 1 -4.37 2.31 16.87
CA LYS A 1 -2.98 2.80 16.93
C LYS A 1 -2.19 1.96 15.97
N ALA A 2 -1.54 2.54 14.95
CA ALA A 2 -0.65 1.78 14.08
C ALA A 2 0.60 1.44 14.91
N SER A 3 0.60 0.29 15.56
CA SER A 3 1.73 -0.24 16.32
C SER A 3 2.61 -1.09 15.42
N GLY A 4 3.19 -0.47 14.39
CA GLY A 4 4.18 -1.07 13.48
C GLY A 4 5.42 -0.18 13.35
N GLY A 5 6.30 -0.47 12.38
CA GLY A 5 7.52 0.31 12.10
C GLY A 5 7.30 1.76 11.61
N TYR A 6 6.11 2.32 11.80
CA TYR A 6 5.72 3.66 11.37
C TYR A 6 6.43 4.75 12.20
N PRO A 7 6.80 5.88 11.57
CA PRO A 7 7.25 7.06 12.30
C PRO A 7 6.19 7.55 13.30
N ALA A 8 6.63 8.06 14.44
CA ALA A 8 5.74 8.60 15.45
C ALA A 8 4.93 9.80 14.91
N ASP A 9 3.62 9.80 15.16
CA ASP A 9 2.70 10.91 14.89
C ASP A 9 1.93 11.24 16.18
N ALA A 10 1.48 12.48 16.32
CA ALA A 10 0.68 12.91 17.48
C ALA A 10 -0.73 12.29 17.48
N ARG A 11 -1.15 11.69 16.37
CA ARG A 11 -2.46 11.08 16.17
C ARG A 11 -2.35 9.56 16.06
N ASP A 12 -3.39 8.88 16.51
CA ASP A 12 -3.57 7.46 16.29
C ASP A 12 -4.30 7.21 14.97
N PHE A 13 -3.72 6.35 14.13
CA PHE A 13 -4.34 5.86 12.90
C PHE A 13 -4.59 4.36 12.99
N TYR A 14 -5.63 3.91 12.31
CA TYR A 14 -5.77 2.53 11.86
C TYR A 14 -5.62 2.54 10.34
N LYS A 15 -4.84 1.60 9.81
CA LYS A 15 -4.56 1.49 8.39
C LYS A 15 -5.19 0.20 7.88
N LEU A 16 -6.12 0.34 6.94
CA LEU A 16 -6.80 -0.78 6.32
C LEU A 16 -6.37 -0.84 4.86
N HIS A 17 -5.78 -1.96 4.46
CA HIS A 17 -5.35 -2.21 3.08
C HIS A 17 -6.37 -3.12 2.40
N PHE A 18 -6.83 -2.72 1.21
CA PHE A 18 -7.79 -3.48 0.41
C PHE A 18 -7.13 -3.87 -0.91
N ILE A 19 -7.15 -5.16 -1.24
CA ILE A 19 -6.75 -5.64 -2.57
C ILE A 19 -7.91 -5.39 -3.53
N CYS A 20 -7.63 -4.74 -4.65
CA CYS A 20 -8.62 -4.38 -5.65
C CYS A 20 -8.17 -4.82 -7.03
N GLU A 21 -9.14 -5.17 -7.88
CA GLU A 21 -8.91 -5.40 -9.29
C GLU A 21 -9.17 -4.11 -10.08
N CYS A 22 -8.23 -3.75 -10.95
CA CYS A 22 -8.45 -2.66 -11.90
C CYS A 22 -9.33 -3.16 -13.05
N ASP A 23 -10.33 -2.38 -13.46
CA ASP A 23 -11.22 -2.72 -14.58
C ASP A 23 -10.53 -2.67 -15.97
N GLY A 24 -9.24 -2.34 -16.00
CA GLY A 24 -8.38 -2.32 -17.18
C GLY A 24 -8.63 -1.16 -18.13
N LYS A 25 -9.55 -0.24 -17.83
CA LYS A 25 -9.94 0.83 -18.78
C LYS A 25 -8.97 2.00 -18.80
N SER A 26 -8.17 2.16 -17.75
CA SER A 26 -7.25 3.29 -17.59
C SER A 26 -5.86 2.83 -17.17
N LYS A 27 -4.84 3.52 -17.68
CA LYS A 27 -3.47 3.39 -17.20
C LYS A 27 -3.23 4.40 -16.07
N PRO A 28 -2.29 4.13 -15.14
CA PRO A 28 -1.87 5.11 -14.15
C PRO A 28 -1.48 6.43 -14.82
N ALA A 29 -1.99 7.54 -14.28
CA ALA A 29 -1.69 8.88 -14.76
C ALA A 29 -1.75 9.88 -13.61
N ALA A 30 -0.99 10.98 -13.76
CA ALA A 30 -1.05 12.12 -12.87
C ALA A 30 -2.45 12.78 -12.87
N GLY A 31 -2.79 13.46 -11.79
CA GLY A 31 -4.06 14.16 -11.61
C GLY A 31 -3.91 15.47 -10.86
N LEU A 32 -5.01 15.98 -10.28
CA LEU A 32 -4.98 17.24 -9.52
C LEU A 32 -4.16 17.13 -8.23
N GLU A 33 -4.11 15.94 -7.63
CA GLU A 33 -3.43 15.69 -6.35
C GLU A 33 -2.07 14.98 -6.51
N THR A 34 -1.78 14.42 -7.69
CA THR A 34 -0.61 13.58 -7.94
C THR A 34 0.19 14.10 -9.13
N HIS A 35 1.51 14.26 -8.95
CA HIS A 35 2.40 14.67 -10.05
C HIS A 35 2.73 13.51 -10.99
N GLN A 36 2.71 12.27 -10.50
CA GLN A 36 3.03 11.04 -11.25
C GLN A 36 2.26 9.86 -10.67
N ALA A 37 2.04 8.83 -11.49
CA ALA A 37 1.49 7.54 -11.09
C ALA A 37 2.01 6.47 -12.06
N ASP A 38 2.49 5.35 -11.54
CA ASP A 38 3.02 4.23 -12.32
C ASP A 38 2.91 2.92 -11.54
N PHE A 39 3.17 1.80 -12.22
CA PHE A 39 3.33 0.49 -11.60
C PHE A 39 4.79 0.21 -11.31
N PHE A 40 5.07 -0.36 -10.15
CA PHE A 40 6.42 -0.71 -9.69
C PHE A 40 6.47 -2.18 -9.31
N ALA A 41 7.61 -2.82 -9.58
CA ALA A 41 7.86 -4.17 -9.12
C ALA A 41 8.10 -4.17 -7.60
N PRO A 42 7.75 -5.25 -6.88
CA PRO A 42 7.93 -5.31 -5.42
C PRO A 42 9.39 -5.22 -4.97
N ASP A 43 10.35 -5.49 -5.86
CA ASP A 43 11.79 -5.43 -5.64
C ASP A 43 12.45 -4.17 -6.23
N ASP A 44 11.68 -3.29 -6.88
CA ASP A 44 12.13 -2.01 -7.46
C ASP A 44 11.17 -0.88 -7.07
N LEU A 45 10.95 -0.75 -5.76
CA LEU A 45 10.07 0.26 -5.19
C LEU A 45 10.73 1.65 -5.23
N PRO A 46 9.95 2.70 -5.57
CA PRO A 46 10.45 4.07 -5.44
C PRO A 46 10.57 4.46 -3.95
N PRO A 47 11.21 5.60 -3.64
CA PRO A 47 11.25 6.11 -2.28
C PRO A 47 9.85 6.19 -1.65
N LEU A 48 9.65 5.50 -0.53
CA LEU A 48 8.36 5.40 0.13
C LEU A 48 8.09 6.58 1.07
N SER A 49 6.84 7.02 1.07
CA SER A 49 6.33 7.90 2.12
C SER A 49 5.98 7.05 3.35
N LEU A 50 6.95 6.80 4.23
CA LEU A 50 6.82 5.87 5.37
C LEU A 50 5.69 6.19 6.36
N GLY A 51 5.18 7.43 6.41
CA GLY A 51 3.97 7.75 7.18
C GLY A 51 2.67 7.18 6.58
N LYS A 52 2.68 6.78 5.31
CA LYS A 52 1.54 6.23 4.57
C LYS A 52 1.61 4.71 4.52
N ASN A 53 2.68 4.16 3.95
CA ASN A 53 2.89 2.72 3.78
C ASN A 53 4.34 2.37 4.11
N LEU A 54 4.56 1.22 4.73
CA LEU A 54 5.87 0.60 4.87
C LEU A 54 6.10 -0.42 3.75
N GLU A 55 7.34 -0.83 3.56
CA GLU A 55 7.67 -1.91 2.63
C GLU A 55 6.97 -3.23 3.03
N GLU A 56 6.92 -3.52 4.34
CA GLU A 56 6.23 -4.71 4.87
C GLU A 56 4.73 -4.74 4.53
N ASP A 57 4.04 -3.59 4.53
CA ASP A 57 2.63 -3.52 4.14
C ASP A 57 2.44 -3.86 2.66
N ILE A 58 3.36 -3.37 1.81
CA ILE A 58 3.34 -3.64 0.37
C ILE A 58 3.59 -5.13 0.12
N GLN A 59 4.59 -5.73 0.78
CA GLN A 59 4.86 -7.16 0.66
C GLN A 59 3.68 -8.01 1.14
N ALA A 60 3.06 -7.65 2.27
CA ALA A 60 1.85 -8.31 2.76
C ALA A 60 0.69 -8.22 1.75
N ALA A 61 0.53 -7.08 1.07
CA ALA A 61 -0.47 -6.91 0.03
C ALA A 61 -0.21 -7.83 -1.18
N PHE A 62 1.05 -7.98 -1.63
CA PHE A 62 1.39 -8.94 -2.69
C PHE A 62 1.11 -10.39 -2.29
N VAL A 63 1.48 -10.78 -1.06
CA VAL A 63 1.16 -12.12 -0.54
C VAL A 63 -0.35 -12.35 -0.52
N ALA A 64 -1.12 -11.40 0.00
CA ALA A 64 -2.59 -11.48 0.04
C ALA A 64 -3.21 -11.56 -1.37
N ALA A 65 -2.72 -10.75 -2.32
CA ALA A 65 -3.22 -10.77 -3.70
C ALA A 65 -2.94 -12.08 -4.44
N SER A 66 -1.87 -12.81 -4.07
CA SER A 66 -1.51 -14.09 -4.67
C SER A 66 -2.20 -15.31 -4.03
N ALA A 67 -2.83 -15.13 -2.87
CA ALA A 67 -3.47 -16.21 -2.13
C ALA A 67 -4.88 -16.51 -2.66
N GLU A 68 -5.23 -17.78 -2.81
CA GLU A 68 -6.60 -18.21 -3.15
C GLU A 68 -7.61 -17.80 -2.05
N HIS A 69 -7.15 -17.86 -0.79
CA HIS A 69 -7.91 -17.46 0.39
C HIS A 69 -7.03 -16.58 1.29
N PRO A 70 -6.98 -15.26 1.04
CA PRO A 70 -6.16 -14.36 1.83
C PRO A 70 -6.67 -14.29 3.27
N GLN A 71 -5.78 -14.53 4.23
CA GLN A 71 -6.07 -14.27 5.64
C GLN A 71 -5.85 -12.78 5.93
N THR A 72 -6.88 -12.09 6.41
CA THR A 72 -6.73 -10.71 6.89
C THR A 72 -6.05 -10.70 8.25
N TRP A 73 -5.04 -9.85 8.40
CA TRP A 73 -4.30 -9.65 9.64
C TRP A 73 -4.63 -8.28 10.25
N PHE A 74 -4.63 -8.22 11.58
CA PHE A 74 -4.85 -7.03 12.38
C PHE A 74 -3.94 -7.04 13.61
N ASP A 75 -3.48 -5.85 14.03
CA ASP A 75 -2.75 -5.59 15.28
C ASP A 75 -3.41 -4.51 16.16
#